data_AF-A0A0G0QY83-F1
#
_entry.id   AF-A0A0G0QY83-F1
#
_cell.length_a   1.000
_cell.length_b   1.000
_cell.length_c   1.000
_cell.angle_alpha   90.00
_cell.angle_beta   90.00
_cell.angle_gamma   90.00
#
_symmetry.space_group_name_H-M   'P 1'
#
loop_
_entity.id
_entity.type
_entity.pdbx_description
1 polymer ?
#
loop_
_entity_poly.entity_id
_entity_poly.type
_entity_poly.pdbx_seq_one_letter_code
_entity_poly.pdbx_strand_id
1 'polypeptide(L)'
;MANLYITIKQASKILGVSPLTLRNWDNNGKLKAHRHPMNNYRVYKIEDLEQVIVEIEANTGLRKSSKKEVRKLIVRHLTEE
;
A
#
# COMPACT_ATOMS: atom_id res chain seq x y z
N MET A 1 -12.12 -9.94 -23.04
CA MET A 1 -11.30 -9.94 -21.82
C MET A 1 -12.14 -9.36 -20.71
N ALA A 2 -12.49 -10.18 -19.72
CA ALA A 2 -13.38 -9.77 -18.64
C ALA A 2 -12.61 -8.87 -17.68
N ASN A 3 -12.75 -7.55 -17.82
CA ASN A 3 -12.22 -6.59 -16.84
C ASN A 3 -13.04 -6.68 -15.55
N LEU A 4 -12.78 -7.71 -14.75
CA LEU A 4 -13.35 -7.85 -13.42
C LEU A 4 -12.63 -6.86 -12.50
N TYR A 5 -13.27 -5.72 -12.27
CA TYR A 5 -12.86 -4.81 -11.21
C TYR A 5 -13.25 -5.39 -9.86
N ILE A 6 -12.32 -5.40 -8.92
CA ILE A 6 -12.58 -5.86 -7.56
C ILE A 6 -12.39 -4.72 -6.56
N THR A 7 -13.10 -4.82 -5.46
CA THR A 7 -13.02 -3.82 -4.39
C THR A 7 -11.71 -3.94 -3.62
N ILE A 8 -11.31 -2.85 -2.95
CA ILE A 8 -10.14 -2.87 -2.04
C ILE A 8 -10.18 -3.99 -0.99
N LYS A 9 -11.38 -4.37 -0.53
CA LYS A 9 -11.56 -5.43 0.48
C LYS A 9 -11.30 -6.82 -0.10
N GLN A 10 -11.61 -7.03 -1.38
CA GLN A 10 -11.29 -8.28 -2.06
C GLN A 10 -9.81 -8.33 -2.40
N ALA A 11 -9.27 -7.24 -2.97
CA ALA A 11 -7.84 -7.11 -3.26
C ALA A 11 -6.97 -7.34 -2.01
N SER A 12 -7.39 -6.82 -0.84
CA SER A 12 -6.66 -7.02 0.41
C SER A 12 -6.62 -8.48 0.84
N LYS A 13 -7.71 -9.24 0.61
CA LYS A 13 -7.76 -10.67 0.90
C LYS A 13 -6.87 -11.48 -0.03
N ILE A 14 -6.86 -11.15 -1.32
CA ILE A 14 -6.05 -11.82 -2.34
C ILE A 14 -4.56 -11.60 -2.06
N LEU A 15 -4.16 -10.36 -1.79
CA LEU A 15 -2.76 -10.00 -1.55
C LEU A 15 -2.27 -10.30 -0.13
N GLY A 16 -3.16 -10.72 0.79
CA GLY A 16 -2.80 -10.96 2.18
C GLY A 16 -2.33 -9.71 2.96
N VAL A 17 -2.71 -8.51 2.51
CA VAL A 17 -2.33 -7.23 3.15
C VAL A 17 -3.56 -6.52 3.73
N SER A 18 -3.33 -5.54 4.60
CA SER A 18 -4.44 -4.73 5.12
C SER A 18 -5.02 -3.80 4.03
N PRO A 19 -6.31 -3.46 4.06
CA PRO A 19 -6.88 -2.44 3.16
C PRO A 19 -6.18 -1.09 3.28
N LEU A 20 -5.65 -0.74 4.46
CA LEU A 20 -4.87 0.48 4.67
C LEU A 20 -3.57 0.46 3.87
N THR A 21 -2.90 -0.69 3.80
CA THR A 21 -1.69 -0.89 2.99
C THR A 21 -1.97 -0.59 1.52
N LEU A 22 -3.09 -1.07 0.98
CA LEU A 22 -3.50 -0.78 -0.40
C LEU A 22 -3.80 0.71 -0.63
N ARG A 23 -4.45 1.38 0.34
CA ARG A 23 -4.65 2.85 0.26
C ARG A 23 -3.32 3.59 0.25
N ASN A 24 -2.34 3.15 1.03
CA ASN A 24 -1.01 3.75 1.05
C ASN A 24 -0.27 3.50 -0.26
N TRP A 25 -0.43 2.34 -0.90
CA TRP A 25 0.15 2.07 -2.21
C TRP A 25 -0.47 2.91 -3.32
N ASP A 26 -1.78 3.14 -3.28
CA ASP A 26 -2.47 4.09 -4.15
C ASP A 26 -1.94 5.51 -3.96
N ASN A 27 -1.83 5.98 -2.72
CA ASN A 27 -1.30 7.31 -2.42
C ASN A 27 0.18 7.48 -2.82
N ASN A 28 0.98 6.42 -2.71
CA ASN A 28 2.40 6.42 -3.09
C ASN A 28 2.61 6.09 -4.59
N GLY A 29 1.53 5.90 -5.36
CA GLY A 29 1.60 5.60 -6.79
C GLY A 29 2.15 4.21 -7.15
N LYS A 30 2.37 3.33 -6.17
CA LYS A 30 2.86 1.96 -6.38
C LYS A 30 1.81 1.04 -6.98
N LEU A 31 0.54 1.26 -6.63
CA LEU A 31 -0.59 0.53 -7.19
C LEU A 31 -1.72 1.51 -7.41
N LYS A 32 -1.92 1.93 -8.66
CA LYS A 32 -2.92 2.94 -8.99
C LYS A 32 -4.33 2.34 -8.90
N ALA A 33 -5.14 2.81 -7.96
CA ALA A 33 -6.53 2.38 -7.89
C ALA A 33 -7.37 3.14 -8.93
N HIS A 34 -8.21 2.40 -9.64
CA HIS A 34 -9.30 3.00 -10.39
C HIS A 34 -10.38 3.49 -9.43
N ARG A 35 -11.13 4.51 -9.86
CA ARG A 35 -12.23 5.10 -9.10
C ARG A 35 -13.55 4.73 -9.75
N HIS A 36 -14.47 4.18 -8.97
CA HIS A 36 -15.80 3.86 -9.47
C HIS A 36 -16.59 5.16 -9.75
N PRO A 37 -17.21 5.32 -10.93
CA PRO A 37 -17.76 6.60 -11.37
C PRO A 37 -18.88 7.14 -10.48
N MET A 38 -19.66 6.26 -9.84
CA MET A 38 -20.82 6.66 -9.05
C MET A 38 -20.53 6.99 -7.57
N ASN A 39 -19.49 6.40 -6.97
CA ASN A 39 -19.25 6.52 -5.53
C ASN A 39 -17.77 6.75 -5.17
N ASN A 40 -16.92 6.92 -6.18
CA ASN A 40 -15.49 7.18 -6.06
C ASN A 40 -14.73 6.14 -5.21
N TYR A 41 -15.27 4.92 -5.06
CA TYR A 41 -14.59 3.84 -4.36
C TYR A 41 -13.40 3.33 -5.16
N ARG A 42 -12.38 2.90 -4.41
CA ARG A 42 -11.17 2.30 -4.96
C ARG A 42 -11.47 0.89 -5.45
N VAL A 43 -11.30 0.70 -6.74
CA VAL A 43 -11.40 -0.59 -7.41
C VAL A 43 -10.10 -0.89 -8.13
N TYR A 44 -9.75 -2.16 -8.20
CA TYR A 44 -8.51 -2.65 -8.81
C TYR A 44 -8.87 -3.64 -9.90
N LYS A 45 -8.11 -3.64 -11.00
CA LYS A 45 -8.20 -4.72 -11.96
C LYS A 45 -7.47 -5.94 -11.40
N ILE A 46 -7.95 -7.13 -11.75
CA ILE A 46 -7.27 -8.37 -11.38
C ILE A 46 -5.85 -8.40 -11.98
N GLU A 47 -5.70 -8.00 -13.25
CA GLU A 47 -4.42 -7.96 -13.96
C GLU A 47 -3.35 -7.12 -13.21
N ASP A 48 -3.73 -5.95 -12.68
CA ASP A 48 -2.82 -5.10 -11.91
C ASP A 48 -2.38 -5.78 -10.60
N LEU A 49 -3.28 -6.55 -9.98
CA LEU A 49 -2.97 -7.27 -8.75
C LEU A 49 -2.04 -8.46 -9.01
N GLU A 50 -2.22 -9.16 -10.13
CA GLU A 50 -1.33 -10.25 -10.55
C GLU A 50 0.09 -9.73 -10.79
N GLN A 51 0.24 -8.58 -11.44
CA GLN A 51 1.55 -7.94 -11.62
C GLN A 51 2.21 -7.60 -10.28
N VAL A 52 1.43 -7.08 -9.33
CA VAL A 52 1.93 -6.78 -7.98
C VAL A 52 2.36 -8.06 -7.25
N ILE A 53 1.65 -9.18 -7.41
CA ILE A 53 2.06 -10.46 -6.81
C ILE A 53 3.41 -10.89 -7.37
N VAL A 54 3.57 -10.87 -8.69
CA VAL A 54 4.84 -11.21 -9.36
C VAL A 54 5.97 -10.29 -8.89
N GLU A 55 5.72 -8.99 -8.78
CA GLU A 55 6.70 -8.03 -8.28
C GLU A 55 7.06 -8.28 -6.81
N ILE A 56 6.08 -8.60 -5.97
CA ILE A 56 6.30 -8.95 -4.56
C ILE A 56 7.18 -10.18 -4.47
N GLU A 57 6.85 -11.24 -5.21
CA GLU A 57 7.61 -12.51 -5.27
C GLU A 57 9.05 -12.28 -5.73
N ALA A 58 9.25 -11.48 -6.79
CA ALA A 58 10.57 -11.11 -7.29
C ALA A 58 11.39 -10.27 -6.29
N ASN A 59 10.75 -9.42 -5.49
CA ASN A 59 11.41 -8.55 -4.51
C ASN A 59 11.57 -9.16 -3.11
N THR A 60 11.11 -10.40 -2.88
CA THR A 60 11.18 -11.06 -1.57
C THR A 60 12.60 -11.18 -1.00
N GLY A 61 13.64 -11.07 -1.83
CA GLY A 61 15.05 -11.08 -1.42
C GLY A 61 15.65 -9.73 -0.98
N LEU A 62 14.95 -8.60 -1.13
CA LEU A 62 15.57 -7.25 -1.00
C LEU A 62 15.01 -6.39 0.13
N ARG A 63 14.07 -6.87 0.95
CA ARG A 63 13.61 -6.10 2.10
C ARG A 63 14.70 -6.04 3.18
N LYS A 64 15.60 -5.06 3.05
CA LYS A 64 16.30 -4.48 4.20
C LYS A 64 15.20 -3.99 5.15
N SER A 65 14.92 -4.78 6.19
CA SER A 65 14.31 -4.25 7.40
C SER A 65 15.16 -3.05 7.78
N SER A 66 14.71 -1.83 7.49
CA SER A 66 15.35 -0.65 8.03
C SER A 66 15.20 -0.85 9.53
N LYS A 67 16.29 -1.27 10.19
CA LYS A 67 16.34 -1.42 11.63
C LYS A 67 15.62 -0.22 12.21
N LYS A 68 14.72 -0.53 13.14
CA LYS A 68 13.94 0.37 13.97
C LYS A 68 14.87 1.27 14.77
N GLU A 69 15.58 2.18 14.10
CA GLU A 69 16.27 3.29 14.75
C GLU A 69 15.16 4.19 15.25
N VAL A 70 14.86 4.06 16.54
CA VAL A 70 14.01 5.00 17.23
C VAL A 70 14.72 6.36 17.14
N ARG A 71 14.30 7.21 16.19
CA ARG A 71 14.69 8.61 16.16
C ARG A 71 14.00 9.30 17.34
N LYS A 72 14.56 9.12 18.54
CA LYS A 72 14.09 9.80 19.75
C LYS A 72 14.28 11.29 19.51
N LEU A 73 13.18 12.05 19.44
CA LEU A 73 13.25 13.51 19.43
C LEU A 73 13.86 13.95 20.75
N ILE A 74 15.03 14.60 20.69
CA ILE A 74 15.64 15.24 21.86
C ILE A 74 14.90 16.57 22.04
N VAL A 75 13.91 16.59 22.92
CA VAL A 75 13.27 17.84 23.35
C VAL A 75 14.23 18.52 24.32
N ARG A 76 14.88 19.60 23.90
CA ARG A 76 15.59 20.50 24.82
C ARG A 76 14.54 21.42 25.44
N HIS A 77 14.31 21.30 26.75
CA HIS A 77 13.63 22.35 27.49
C HIS A 77 14.59 23.53 27.61
N LEU A 78 14.21 24.67 27.05
CA LEU A 78 14.82 25.95 27.39
C LEU A 78 14.33 26.26 28.81
N THR A 79 15.21 26.13 29.80
CA THR A 79 14.98 26.74 31.11
C THR A 79 15.12 28.25 30.90
N GLU A 80 14.01 28.96 30.99
CA GLU A 80 14.02 30.43 30.99
C GLU A 80 14.64 30.91 32.32
N GLU A 81 15.68 31.74 32.21
CA GLU A 81 16.24 32.56 33.30
C GLU A 81 15.39 33.82 33.52
#